data_AF-A0A957C9P1-F1
#
_entry.id   AF-A0A957C9P1-F1
#
_cell.length_a   1.000
_cell.length_b   1.000
_cell.length_c   1.000
_cell.angle_alpha   90.00
_cell.angle_beta   90.00
_cell.angle_gamma   90.00
#
_symmetry.space_group_name_H-M   'P 1'
#
loop_
_entity.id
_entity.type
_entity.pdbx_description
1 polymer ?
#
loop_
_entity_poly.entity_id
_entity_poly.type
_entity_poly.pdbx_seq_one_letter_code
_entity_poly.pdbx_strand_id
1 'polypeptide(L)'
;MNVLTDWIAILLLLAAYLGLANGRFTTKLREYAHKNDLRPFLIIALLFIPYLLVTVPRAATDMAAFWHNLAKMILFVGPTTTAVIYRPSHAKRLHPLDIFVILAIWFPIEFGWLPDAEAHLASGVDLPIPMLTAVVLILLLYLVIRPLPGIGYTFKLNRNDGKQILNGLTAYTLIGIPIGLLTRFLVFGMAPFDTFTWILAWPLGYLFTALPEELLFRGVIQNQLQSRLQNKWLALLIASVIFGLAHLNNGTAGYPVPNWMYVLMASLAGLAYGWTWHKTGKITASAVVHATVNFLWGIFLGG
;
A
#
# COMPACT_ATOMS: atom_id res chain seq x y z
N MET A 1 -22.56 -7.71 16.49
CA MET A 1 -21.87 -7.30 15.25
C MET A 1 -22.91 -7.27 14.13
N ASN A 2 -22.98 -6.21 13.34
CA ASN A 2 -23.95 -6.11 12.24
C ASN A 2 -23.28 -6.58 10.95
N VAL A 3 -23.37 -7.89 10.68
CA VAL A 3 -22.71 -8.55 9.54
C VAL A 3 -23.06 -7.87 8.20
N LEU A 4 -24.28 -7.36 8.05
CA LEU A 4 -24.70 -6.69 6.82
C LEU A 4 -23.93 -5.39 6.56
N THR A 5 -23.74 -4.54 7.58
CA THR A 5 -23.01 -3.28 7.40
C THR A 5 -21.53 -3.50 7.10
N ASP A 6 -20.94 -4.55 7.70
CA ASP A 6 -19.56 -4.95 7.44
C ASP A 6 -19.37 -5.39 5.98
N TRP A 7 -20.26 -6.23 5.46
CA TRP A 7 -20.23 -6.63 4.04
C TRP A 7 -20.43 -5.46 3.08
N ILE A 8 -21.36 -4.54 3.38
CA ILE A 8 -21.57 -3.36 2.54
C ILE A 8 -20.30 -2.49 2.51
N ALA A 9 -19.67 -2.26 3.66
CA ALA A 9 -18.43 -1.48 3.73
C ALA A 9 -17.30 -2.12 2.92
N ILE A 10 -17.11 -3.44 3.05
CA ILE A 10 -16.13 -4.21 2.29
C ILE A 10 -16.40 -4.10 0.79
N LEU A 11 -17.65 -4.32 0.36
CA LEU A 11 -18.04 -4.28 -1.06
C LEU A 11 -17.85 -2.91 -1.67
N LEU A 12 -18.17 -1.82 -0.95
CA LEU A 12 -17.97 -0.46 -1.43
C LEU A 12 -16.49 -0.17 -1.69
N LEU A 13 -15.62 -0.53 -0.75
CA LEU A 13 -14.18 -0.30 -0.87
C LEU A 13 -13.55 -1.20 -1.94
N LEU A 14 -13.93 -2.48 -2.01
CA LEU A 14 -13.46 -3.40 -3.05
C LEU A 14 -13.95 -3.00 -4.45
N ALA A 15 -15.19 -2.52 -4.57
CA ALA A 15 -15.72 -2.00 -5.83
C ALA A 15 -14.95 -0.75 -6.29
N ALA A 16 -14.63 0.17 -5.37
CA ALA A 16 -13.79 1.32 -5.68
C ALA A 16 -12.38 0.89 -6.08
N TYR A 17 -11.76 0.00 -5.31
CA TYR A 17 -10.45 -0.59 -5.58
C TYR A 17 -10.38 -1.21 -6.99
N LEU A 18 -11.31 -2.11 -7.34
CA LEU A 18 -11.36 -2.75 -8.66
C LEU A 18 -11.75 -1.77 -9.77
N GLY A 19 -12.71 -0.89 -9.51
CA GLY A 19 -13.18 0.13 -10.45
C GLY A 19 -12.07 1.09 -10.88
N LEU A 20 -11.19 1.49 -9.96
CA LEU A 20 -10.07 2.38 -10.23
C LEU A 20 -8.98 1.73 -11.11
N ALA A 21 -9.00 0.41 -11.33
CA ALA A 21 -8.14 -0.25 -12.32
C ALA A 21 -8.71 -0.17 -13.75
N ASN A 22 -9.95 0.30 -13.92
CA ASN A 22 -10.61 0.47 -15.20
C ASN A 22 -10.41 1.90 -15.75
N GLY A 23 -9.64 2.02 -16.83
CA GLY A 23 -9.31 3.31 -17.43
C GLY A 23 -10.52 4.16 -17.88
N ARG A 24 -11.63 3.53 -18.30
CA ARG A 24 -12.86 4.28 -18.66
C ARG A 24 -13.52 4.87 -17.42
N PHE A 25 -13.59 4.09 -16.35
CA PHE A 25 -14.14 4.54 -15.07
C PHE A 25 -13.32 5.68 -14.48
N THR A 26 -12.00 5.53 -14.40
CA THR A 26 -11.11 6.59 -13.89
C THR A 26 -11.17 7.86 -14.72
N THR A 27 -11.31 7.75 -16.05
CA THR A 27 -11.43 8.92 -16.94
C THR A 27 -12.72 9.69 -16.66
N LYS A 28 -13.86 9.01 -16.59
CA LYS A 28 -15.14 9.64 -16.24
C LYS A 28 -15.13 10.25 -14.85
N LEU A 29 -14.52 9.56 -13.88
CA LEU A 29 -14.43 10.05 -12.51
C LEU A 29 -13.52 11.30 -12.43
N ARG A 30 -12.45 11.36 -13.22
CA ARG A 30 -11.59 12.54 -13.37
C ARG A 30 -12.37 13.71 -13.98
N GLU A 31 -13.06 13.49 -15.11
CA GLU A 31 -13.90 14.51 -15.72
C GLU A 31 -14.95 15.05 -14.74
N TYR A 32 -15.55 14.17 -13.92
CA TYR A 32 -16.46 14.58 -12.87
C TYR A 32 -15.74 15.42 -11.79
N ALA A 33 -14.59 14.95 -11.28
CA ALA A 33 -13.82 15.61 -10.23
C ALA A 33 -13.40 17.04 -10.59
N HIS A 34 -13.02 17.27 -11.85
CA HIS A 34 -12.48 18.56 -12.31
C HIS A 34 -13.55 19.55 -12.82
N LYS A 35 -14.86 19.27 -12.65
CA LYS A 35 -15.90 20.23 -13.06
C LYS A 35 -16.00 21.45 -12.12
N ASN A 36 -15.57 21.33 -10.86
CA ASN A 36 -15.46 22.44 -9.91
C ASN A 36 -14.55 22.04 -8.73
N ASP A 37 -14.17 23.04 -7.93
CA ASP A 37 -13.19 22.86 -6.84
C ASP A 37 -13.69 22.04 -5.64
N LEU A 38 -15.01 21.85 -5.50
CA LEU A 38 -15.62 21.11 -4.38
C LEU A 38 -15.69 19.60 -4.62
N ARG A 39 -15.82 19.17 -5.88
CA ARG A 39 -16.00 17.75 -6.22
C ARG A 39 -14.85 16.83 -5.82
N PRO A 40 -13.57 17.25 -5.85
CA PRO A 40 -12.49 16.45 -5.30
C PRO A 40 -12.73 16.08 -3.84
N PHE A 41 -13.14 17.04 -3.01
CA PHE A 41 -13.46 16.81 -1.61
C PHE A 41 -14.67 15.89 -1.45
N LEU A 42 -15.72 16.07 -2.26
CA LEU A 42 -16.90 15.20 -2.23
C LEU A 42 -16.56 13.75 -2.55
N ILE A 43 -15.73 13.50 -3.57
CA ILE A 43 -15.30 12.13 -3.93
C ILE A 43 -14.55 11.49 -2.77
N ILE A 44 -13.62 12.22 -2.15
CA ILE A 44 -12.86 11.70 -1.01
C ILE A 44 -13.76 11.53 0.23
N ALA A 45 -14.74 12.41 0.44
CA ALA A 45 -15.69 12.30 1.55
C ALA A 45 -16.51 11.00 1.50
N LEU A 46 -16.72 10.42 0.31
CA LEU A 46 -17.38 9.11 0.18
C LEU A 46 -16.62 7.97 0.87
N LEU A 47 -15.31 8.13 1.11
CA LEU A 47 -14.51 7.14 1.85
C LEU A 47 -14.89 7.04 3.33
N PHE A 48 -15.58 8.03 3.89
CA PHE A 48 -16.09 7.96 5.25
C PHE A 48 -17.32 7.06 5.36
N ILE A 49 -18.06 6.81 4.27
CA ILE A 49 -19.25 5.95 4.30
C ILE A 49 -18.93 4.52 4.78
N PRO A 50 -18.01 3.77 4.15
CA PRO A 50 -17.69 2.41 4.60
C PRO A 50 -17.12 2.39 6.04
N TYR A 51 -16.34 3.39 6.42
CA TYR A 51 -15.85 3.53 7.80
C TYR A 51 -17.00 3.71 8.79
N LEU A 52 -17.90 4.66 8.53
CA LEU A 52 -19.05 4.95 9.41
C LEU A 52 -20.04 3.79 9.49
N LEU A 53 -20.25 3.05 8.40
CA LEU A 53 -21.09 1.83 8.41
C LEU A 53 -20.59 0.80 9.44
N VAL A 54 -19.28 0.70 9.63
CA VAL A 54 -18.66 -0.25 10.57
C VAL A 54 -18.61 0.31 11.98
N THR A 55 -18.33 1.61 12.15
CA THR A 55 -18.09 2.20 13.47
C THR A 55 -19.36 2.72 14.15
N VAL A 56 -20.34 3.25 13.41
CA VAL A 56 -21.57 3.83 14.00
C VAL A 56 -22.37 2.79 14.82
N PRO A 57 -22.57 1.53 14.36
CA PRO A 57 -23.26 0.52 15.16
C PRO A 57 -22.55 0.21 16.50
N ARG A 58 -21.23 0.43 16.57
CA ARG A 58 -20.38 0.21 17.76
C ARG A 58 -20.27 1.46 18.62
N ALA A 59 -20.72 2.60 18.11
CA ALA A 59 -20.57 3.88 18.79
C ALA A 59 -21.44 3.94 20.07
N ALA A 60 -22.58 3.24 20.10
CA ALA A 60 -23.44 3.15 21.27
C ALA A 60 -22.76 2.51 22.49
N THR A 61 -21.73 1.67 22.29
CA THR A 61 -21.00 1.03 23.39
C THR A 61 -19.86 1.90 23.93
N ASP A 62 -19.25 2.75 23.08
CA ASP A 62 -18.20 3.68 23.48
C ASP A 62 -18.16 4.92 22.57
N MET A 63 -18.81 5.99 23.00
CA MET A 63 -18.83 7.26 22.26
C MET A 63 -17.46 7.94 22.20
N ALA A 64 -16.67 7.86 23.27
CA ALA A 64 -15.38 8.52 23.32
C ALA A 64 -14.41 7.88 22.32
N ALA A 65 -14.36 6.55 22.28
CA ALA A 65 -13.57 5.81 21.30
C ALA A 65 -14.05 6.08 19.87
N PHE A 66 -15.37 6.17 19.62
CA PHE A 66 -15.90 6.52 18.31
C PHE A 66 -15.39 7.88 17.82
N TRP A 67 -15.52 8.94 18.62
CA TRP A 67 -15.07 10.29 18.24
C TRP A 67 -13.55 10.37 18.08
N HIS A 68 -12.79 9.70 18.95
CA HIS A 68 -11.33 9.61 18.83
C HIS A 68 -10.89 8.96 17.52
N ASN A 69 -11.48 7.81 17.17
CA ASN A 69 -11.15 7.10 15.94
C ASN A 69 -11.63 7.87 14.69
N LEU A 70 -12.80 8.52 14.74
CA LEU A 70 -13.25 9.39 13.66
C LEU A 70 -12.31 10.59 13.47
N ALA A 71 -11.81 11.19 14.55
CA ALA A 71 -10.84 12.28 14.48
C ALA A 71 -9.53 11.81 13.83
N LYS A 72 -9.01 10.62 14.19
CA LYS A 72 -7.86 10.01 13.51
C LYS A 72 -8.12 9.83 12.01
N MET A 73 -9.31 9.37 11.63
CA MET A 73 -9.68 9.17 10.22
C MET A 73 -9.72 10.49 9.45
N ILE A 74 -10.31 11.54 10.04
CA ILE A 74 -10.33 12.89 9.48
C ILE A 74 -8.92 13.44 9.33
N LEU A 75 -8.06 13.23 10.33
CA LEU A 75 -6.68 13.72 10.33
C LEU A 75 -5.77 12.93 9.37
N PHE A 76 -6.11 11.67 9.06
CA PHE A 76 -5.45 10.88 8.03
C PHE A 76 -5.85 11.33 6.61
N VAL A 77 -7.16 11.48 6.36
CA VAL A 77 -7.69 11.77 5.03
C VAL A 77 -7.56 13.25 4.65
N GLY A 78 -7.90 14.15 5.57
CA GLY A 78 -8.07 15.58 5.33
C GLY A 78 -6.79 16.29 4.88
N PRO A 79 -5.73 16.36 5.72
CA PRO A 79 -4.47 17.01 5.37
C PRO A 79 -3.84 16.45 4.10
N THR A 80 -3.85 15.12 3.94
CA THR A 80 -3.33 14.42 2.75
C THR A 80 -4.06 14.88 1.49
N THR A 81 -5.39 14.94 1.53
CA THR A 81 -6.23 15.37 0.41
C THR A 81 -6.01 16.85 0.07
N THR A 82 -6.05 17.70 1.10
CA THR A 82 -5.80 19.14 0.98
C THR A 82 -4.43 19.42 0.36
N ALA A 83 -3.37 18.75 0.81
CA ALA A 83 -2.04 18.93 0.26
C ALA A 83 -1.94 18.52 -1.23
N VAL A 84 -2.62 17.45 -1.66
CA VAL A 84 -2.67 17.06 -3.08
C VAL A 84 -3.43 18.07 -3.94
N ILE A 85 -4.57 18.55 -3.46
CA ILE A 85 -5.43 19.51 -4.18
C ILE A 85 -4.73 20.86 -4.32
N TYR A 86 -4.21 21.42 -3.22
CA TYR A 86 -3.60 22.74 -3.20
C TYR A 86 -2.14 22.78 -3.68
N ARG A 87 -1.54 21.63 -4.00
CA ARG A 87 -0.19 21.63 -4.56
C ARG A 87 -0.17 22.43 -5.88
N PRO A 88 0.78 23.37 -6.10
CA PRO A 88 0.78 24.20 -7.30
C PRO A 88 0.85 23.36 -8.58
N SER A 89 0.03 23.67 -9.59
CA SER A 89 -0.03 22.92 -10.86
C SER A 89 1.31 22.88 -11.58
N HIS A 90 2.07 23.98 -11.54
CA HIS A 90 3.39 24.13 -12.16
C HIS A 90 4.56 23.55 -11.34
N ALA A 91 4.32 23.10 -10.10
CA ALA A 91 5.39 22.61 -9.24
C ALA A 91 5.98 21.30 -9.78
N LYS A 92 7.32 21.24 -9.85
CA LYS A 92 8.07 20.02 -10.18
C LYS A 92 7.75 18.90 -9.18
N ARG A 93 7.91 17.63 -9.60
CA ARG A 93 7.73 16.45 -8.73
C ARG A 93 8.66 16.51 -7.52
N LEU A 94 8.26 15.88 -6.41
CA LEU A 94 8.90 16.05 -5.09
C LEU A 94 8.87 17.50 -4.59
N HIS A 95 7.74 18.18 -4.80
CA HIS A 95 7.43 19.43 -4.11
C HIS A 95 7.28 19.16 -2.60
N PRO A 96 7.51 20.11 -1.68
CA PRO A 96 7.32 19.89 -0.24
C PRO A 96 5.96 19.29 0.13
N LEU A 97 4.88 19.66 -0.58
CA LEU A 97 3.56 19.05 -0.40
C LEU A 97 3.49 17.58 -0.85
N ASP A 98 4.27 17.16 -1.85
CA ASP A 98 4.40 15.74 -2.20
C ASP A 98 5.07 14.95 -1.07
N ILE A 99 6.12 15.53 -0.48
CA ILE A 99 6.85 14.94 0.66
C ILE A 99 5.92 14.86 1.87
N PHE A 100 5.17 15.92 2.17
CA PHE A 100 4.16 15.92 3.22
C PHE A 100 3.12 14.82 3.00
N VAL A 101 2.58 14.67 1.79
CA VAL A 101 1.61 13.61 1.47
C VAL A 101 2.22 12.22 1.66
N ILE A 102 3.44 11.99 1.20
CA ILE A 102 4.16 10.72 1.41
C ILE A 102 4.25 10.40 2.91
N LEU A 103 4.68 11.37 3.72
CA LEU A 103 4.82 11.19 5.17
C LEU A 103 3.47 11.03 5.88
N ALA A 104 2.46 11.80 5.49
CA ALA A 104 1.11 11.75 6.06
C ALA A 104 0.39 10.43 5.74
N ILE A 105 0.76 9.75 4.66
CA ILE A 105 0.28 8.40 4.34
C ILE A 105 1.10 7.34 5.10
N TRP A 106 2.42 7.41 5.02
CA TRP A 106 3.32 6.37 5.56
C TRP A 106 3.28 6.31 7.09
N PHE A 107 3.44 7.44 7.77
CA PHE A 107 3.61 7.48 9.22
C PHE A 107 2.43 6.84 9.98
N PRO A 108 1.16 7.12 9.64
CA PRO A 108 0.03 6.48 10.33
C PRO A 108 -0.04 4.96 10.15
N ILE A 109 0.42 4.45 9.01
CA ILE A 109 0.43 3.01 8.71
C ILE A 109 1.57 2.35 9.49
N GLU A 110 2.79 2.87 9.37
CA GLU A 110 4.00 2.32 9.99
C GLU A 110 3.89 2.23 11.52
N PHE A 111 3.39 3.29 12.15
CA PHE A 111 3.31 3.39 13.61
C PHE A 111 1.95 2.95 14.18
N GLY A 112 1.09 2.30 13.39
CA GLY A 112 -0.20 1.78 13.84
C GLY A 112 -1.15 2.86 14.38
N TRP A 113 -1.09 4.08 13.82
CA TRP A 113 -1.90 5.21 14.26
C TRP A 113 -3.23 5.35 13.49
N LEU A 114 -3.46 4.52 12.48
CA LEU A 114 -4.78 4.42 11.86
C LEU A 114 -5.88 4.17 12.91
N PRO A 115 -7.13 4.60 12.64
CA PRO A 115 -8.28 4.28 13.49
C PRO A 115 -8.41 2.77 13.71
N ASP A 116 -8.94 2.39 14.88
CA ASP A 116 -9.32 1.00 15.12
C ASP A 116 -10.72 0.74 14.55
N ALA A 117 -10.78 0.07 13.40
CA ALA A 117 -12.03 -0.30 12.75
C ALA A 117 -11.85 -1.50 11.82
N GLU A 118 -12.43 -2.64 12.21
CA GLU A 118 -12.39 -3.88 11.44
C GLU A 118 -13.80 -4.32 11.04
N ALA A 119 -13.94 -4.86 9.83
CA ALA A 119 -15.19 -5.42 9.34
C ALA A 119 -15.11 -6.94 9.25
N HIS A 120 -16.14 -7.62 9.72
CA HIS A 120 -16.20 -9.06 9.70
C HIS A 120 -16.42 -9.61 8.29
N LEU A 121 -15.49 -10.45 7.82
CA LEU A 121 -15.60 -11.14 6.53
C LEU A 121 -16.06 -12.59 6.70
N ALA A 122 -15.37 -13.33 7.56
CA ALA A 122 -15.64 -14.75 7.81
C ALA A 122 -15.12 -15.15 9.20
N SER A 123 -15.45 -16.36 9.65
CA SER A 123 -14.96 -16.87 10.94
C SER A 123 -13.44 -16.79 11.02
N GLY A 124 -12.94 -16.03 12.00
CA GLY A 124 -11.50 -15.81 12.21
C GLY A 124 -10.84 -14.84 11.22
N VAL A 125 -11.61 -14.13 10.39
CA VAL A 125 -11.10 -13.18 9.39
C VAL A 125 -11.86 -11.86 9.46
N ASP A 126 -11.21 -10.86 10.00
CA ASP A 126 -11.66 -9.47 10.02
C ASP A 126 -10.73 -8.62 9.14
N LEU A 127 -11.31 -7.66 8.40
CA LEU A 127 -10.57 -6.81 7.47
C LEU A 127 -10.36 -5.41 8.06
N PRO A 128 -9.13 -4.87 8.04
CA PRO A 128 -8.84 -3.53 8.53
C PRO A 128 -9.35 -2.47 7.54
N ILE A 129 -10.52 -1.89 7.85
CA ILE A 129 -11.21 -0.94 6.98
C ILE A 129 -10.38 0.33 6.72
N PRO A 130 -9.68 0.92 7.71
CA PRO A 130 -8.81 2.07 7.48
C PRO A 130 -7.67 1.78 6.51
N MET A 131 -7.11 0.57 6.50
CA MET A 131 -6.03 0.20 5.59
C MET A 131 -6.54 0.08 4.15
N LEU A 132 -7.69 -0.57 3.94
CA LEU A 132 -8.31 -0.63 2.62
C LEU A 132 -8.73 0.78 2.15
N THR A 133 -9.19 1.63 3.08
CA THR A 133 -9.49 3.03 2.78
C THR A 133 -8.25 3.83 2.40
N ALA A 134 -7.10 3.59 3.04
CA ALA A 134 -5.81 4.18 2.68
C ALA A 134 -5.42 3.82 1.23
N VAL A 135 -5.56 2.55 0.84
CA VAL A 135 -5.31 2.12 -0.55
C VAL A 135 -6.20 2.89 -1.52
N VAL A 136 -7.52 2.92 -1.28
CA VAL A 136 -8.46 3.61 -2.17
C VAL A 136 -8.21 5.12 -2.18
N LEU A 137 -7.85 5.73 -1.05
CA LEU A 137 -7.47 7.14 -0.94
C LEU A 137 -6.30 7.45 -1.86
N ILE A 138 -5.19 6.71 -1.76
CA ILE A 138 -3.99 6.95 -2.59
C ILE A 138 -4.33 6.78 -4.08
N LEU A 139 -5.12 5.76 -4.44
CA LEU A 139 -5.58 5.56 -5.81
C LEU A 139 -6.45 6.71 -6.31
N LEU A 140 -7.40 7.22 -5.51
CA LEU A 140 -8.21 8.37 -5.88
C LEU A 140 -7.35 9.62 -6.04
N LEU A 141 -6.46 9.90 -5.09
CA LEU A 141 -5.57 11.07 -5.13
C LEU A 141 -4.73 11.07 -6.40
N TYR A 142 -4.12 9.94 -6.78
CA TYR A 142 -3.14 9.90 -7.87
C TYR A 142 -3.64 9.31 -9.20
N LEU A 143 -4.85 8.78 -9.29
CA LEU A 143 -5.47 8.39 -10.57
C LEU A 143 -6.57 9.37 -11.02
N VAL A 144 -7.22 10.05 -10.07
CA VAL A 144 -8.40 10.90 -10.32
C VAL A 144 -8.11 12.37 -10.01
N ILE A 145 -7.79 12.70 -8.75
CA ILE A 145 -7.75 14.09 -8.27
C ILE A 145 -6.56 14.82 -8.88
N ARG A 146 -5.35 14.28 -8.69
CA ARG A 146 -4.12 14.81 -9.27
C ARG A 146 -3.33 13.67 -9.92
N PRO A 147 -3.68 13.30 -11.16
CA PRO A 147 -3.10 12.14 -11.82
C PRO A 147 -1.57 12.18 -11.83
N LEU A 148 -0.93 11.13 -11.32
CA LEU A 148 0.51 10.90 -11.43
C LEU A 148 0.76 9.85 -12.55
N PRO A 149 1.23 10.28 -13.74
CA PRO A 149 1.45 9.35 -14.84
C PRO A 149 2.49 8.28 -14.47
N GLY A 150 2.28 7.06 -14.95
CA GLY A 150 3.22 5.95 -14.77
C GLY A 150 3.00 5.07 -13.54
N ILE A 151 2.00 5.34 -12.68
CA ILE A 151 1.69 4.44 -11.55
C ILE A 151 1.42 3.01 -12.04
N GLY A 152 0.64 2.86 -13.11
CA GLY A 152 0.42 1.54 -13.70
C GLY A 152 -0.51 0.64 -12.89
N TYR A 153 -1.51 1.23 -12.23
CA TYR A 153 -2.53 0.48 -11.52
C TYR A 153 -3.49 -0.19 -12.51
N THR A 154 -3.25 -1.46 -12.82
CA THR A 154 -4.10 -2.25 -13.72
C THR A 154 -3.91 -3.75 -13.48
N PHE A 155 -4.98 -4.53 -13.61
CA PHE A 155 -4.91 -6.01 -13.56
C PHE A 155 -4.67 -6.65 -14.93
N LYS A 156 -4.48 -5.86 -15.98
CA LYS A 156 -4.17 -6.35 -17.33
C LYS A 156 -2.69 -6.73 -17.43
N LEU A 157 -2.35 -7.92 -16.94
CA LEU A 157 -1.01 -8.50 -17.04
C LEU A 157 -0.89 -9.35 -18.32
N ASN A 158 0.26 -9.25 -19.00
CA ASN A 158 0.59 -10.02 -20.19
C ASN A 158 1.76 -10.99 -19.91
N ARG A 159 2.12 -11.80 -20.91
CA ARG A 159 3.22 -12.78 -20.79
C ARG A 159 4.58 -12.13 -20.46
N ASN A 160 4.86 -10.94 -20.97
CA ASN A 160 6.10 -10.25 -20.65
C ASN A 160 6.12 -9.78 -19.19
N ASP A 161 4.98 -9.31 -18.65
CA ASP A 161 4.87 -8.97 -17.23
C ASP A 161 5.16 -10.19 -16.36
N GLY A 162 4.59 -11.36 -16.71
CA GLY A 162 4.87 -12.62 -16.03
C GLY A 162 6.36 -12.99 -16.03
N LYS A 163 7.07 -12.76 -17.15
CA LYS A 163 8.53 -12.94 -17.21
C LYS A 163 9.27 -11.99 -16.26
N GLN A 164 8.87 -10.71 -16.20
CA GLN A 164 9.53 -9.75 -15.31
C GLN A 164 9.25 -10.06 -13.83
N ILE A 165 8.04 -10.53 -13.49
CA ILE A 165 7.71 -11.02 -12.15
C ILE A 165 8.64 -12.17 -11.76
N LEU A 166 8.78 -13.19 -12.63
CA LEU A 166 9.68 -14.31 -12.38
C LEU A 166 11.15 -13.88 -12.24
N ASN A 167 11.59 -12.95 -13.09
CA ASN A 167 12.95 -12.40 -12.99
C ASN A 167 13.17 -11.66 -11.68
N GLY A 168 12.20 -10.88 -11.20
CA GLY A 168 12.26 -10.18 -9.91
C GLY A 168 12.34 -11.15 -8.74
N LEU A 169 11.50 -12.20 -8.74
CA LEU A 169 11.54 -13.27 -7.74
C LEU A 169 12.89 -14.00 -7.75
N THR A 170 13.39 -14.34 -8.94
CA THR A 170 14.68 -15.02 -9.10
C THR A 170 15.83 -14.14 -8.60
N ALA A 171 15.84 -12.86 -8.96
CA ALA A 171 16.88 -11.92 -8.53
C ALA A 171 16.92 -11.77 -7.01
N TYR A 172 15.77 -11.64 -6.34
CA TYR A 172 15.73 -11.60 -4.88
C TYR A 172 16.14 -12.94 -4.27
N THR A 173 15.66 -14.06 -4.82
CA THR A 173 16.00 -15.41 -4.33
C THR A 173 17.51 -15.65 -4.37
N LEU A 174 18.19 -15.26 -5.44
CA LEU A 174 19.63 -15.50 -5.61
C LEU A 174 20.52 -14.60 -4.74
N ILE A 175 20.01 -13.47 -4.24
CA ILE A 175 20.78 -12.48 -3.49
C ILE A 175 20.31 -12.41 -2.04
N GLY A 176 19.03 -12.10 -1.85
CA GLY A 176 18.42 -11.90 -0.54
C GLY A 176 18.42 -13.17 0.31
N ILE A 177 18.00 -14.32 -0.23
CA ILE A 177 17.93 -15.55 0.58
C ILE A 177 19.32 -15.98 1.07
N PRO A 178 20.37 -16.07 0.23
CA PRO A 178 21.72 -16.39 0.71
C PRO A 178 22.22 -15.42 1.78
N ILE A 179 22.05 -14.10 1.57
CA ILE A 179 22.47 -13.10 2.56
C ILE A 179 21.70 -13.30 3.88
N GLY A 180 20.39 -13.42 3.82
CA GLY A 180 19.55 -13.60 5.01
C GLY A 180 19.89 -14.86 5.79
N LEU A 181 20.17 -15.98 5.11
CA LEU A 181 20.61 -17.23 5.75
C LEU A 181 22.02 -17.10 6.36
N LEU A 182 22.96 -16.49 5.62
CA LEU A 182 24.34 -16.29 6.09
C LEU A 182 24.41 -15.42 7.35
N THR A 183 23.55 -14.40 7.43
CA THR A 183 23.49 -13.53 8.61
C THR A 183 22.61 -14.10 9.72
N ARG A 184 21.83 -15.16 9.46
CA ARG A 184 20.77 -15.71 10.33
C ARG A 184 19.60 -14.76 10.55
N PHE A 185 19.41 -13.82 9.63
CA PHE A 185 18.17 -13.03 9.56
C PHE A 185 17.01 -13.87 9.03
N LEU A 186 17.30 -14.79 8.11
CA LEU A 186 16.38 -15.85 7.71
C LEU A 186 16.87 -17.15 8.32
N VAL A 187 15.95 -17.91 8.90
CA VAL A 187 16.19 -19.24 9.46
C VAL A 187 15.21 -20.18 8.78
N PHE A 188 15.66 -21.34 8.30
CA PHE A 188 14.72 -22.31 7.76
C PHE A 188 13.78 -22.82 8.85
N GLY A 189 12.48 -22.70 8.59
CA GLY A 189 11.44 -23.12 9.51
C GLY A 189 10.11 -23.16 8.76
N MET A 190 9.56 -24.35 8.57
CA MET A 190 8.27 -24.49 7.90
C MET A 190 7.15 -24.11 8.88
N ALA A 191 6.34 -23.13 8.52
CA ALA A 191 5.17 -22.77 9.30
C ALA A 191 4.16 -23.93 9.34
N PRO A 192 3.35 -24.05 10.42
CA PRO A 192 2.27 -25.03 10.47
C PRO A 192 1.34 -24.88 9.26
N PHE A 193 1.01 -26.01 8.63
CA PHE A 193 0.14 -26.04 7.46
C PHE A 193 -1.34 -25.97 7.89
N ASP A 194 -2.00 -24.87 7.55
CA ASP A 194 -3.45 -24.74 7.60
C ASP A 194 -3.97 -24.25 6.25
N THR A 195 -4.71 -25.12 5.55
CA THR A 195 -5.17 -24.86 4.17
C THR A 195 -5.92 -23.54 4.05
N PHE A 196 -6.78 -23.22 5.03
CA PHE A 196 -7.60 -22.02 4.98
C PHE A 196 -6.76 -20.75 5.12
N THR A 197 -5.88 -20.71 6.12
CA THR A 197 -4.97 -19.60 6.37
C THR A 197 -4.01 -19.40 5.20
N TRP A 198 -3.48 -20.47 4.61
CA TRP A 198 -2.54 -20.38 3.50
C TRP A 198 -3.20 -19.89 2.20
N ILE A 199 -4.43 -20.32 1.91
CA ILE A 199 -5.20 -19.81 0.76
C ILE A 199 -5.46 -18.30 0.90
N LEU A 200 -5.71 -17.83 2.12
CA LEU A 200 -5.99 -16.41 2.37
C LEU A 200 -4.74 -15.55 2.58
N ALA A 201 -3.62 -16.13 3.02
CA ALA A 201 -2.41 -15.38 3.35
C ALA A 201 -1.85 -14.60 2.14
N TRP A 202 -1.79 -15.21 0.96
CA TRP A 202 -1.31 -14.51 -0.24
C TRP A 202 -2.24 -13.37 -0.68
N PRO A 203 -3.56 -13.55 -0.90
CA PRO A 203 -4.41 -12.45 -1.32
C PRO A 203 -4.55 -11.35 -0.26
N LEU A 204 -4.59 -11.69 1.03
CA LEU A 204 -4.62 -10.70 2.10
C LEU A 204 -3.27 -9.96 2.20
N GLY A 205 -2.14 -10.67 2.16
CA GLY A 205 -0.81 -10.05 2.13
C GLY A 205 -0.59 -9.19 0.89
N TYR A 206 -1.14 -9.59 -0.26
CA TYR A 206 -1.15 -8.75 -1.46
C TYR A 206 -1.92 -7.45 -1.22
N LEU A 207 -3.14 -7.53 -0.71
CA LEU A 207 -4.03 -6.38 -0.58
C LEU A 207 -3.66 -5.43 0.56
N PHE A 208 -3.20 -5.97 1.69
CA PHE A 208 -3.01 -5.21 2.93
C PHE A 208 -1.54 -4.93 3.27
N THR A 209 -0.58 -5.59 2.60
CA THR A 209 0.85 -5.32 2.80
C THR A 209 1.50 -4.87 1.50
N ALA A 210 1.59 -5.77 0.52
CA ALA A 210 2.39 -5.55 -0.67
C ALA A 210 1.86 -4.40 -1.53
N LEU A 211 0.58 -4.40 -1.91
CA LEU A 211 0.03 -3.37 -2.77
C LEU A 211 0.09 -1.96 -2.17
N PRO A 212 -0.33 -1.69 -0.92
CA PRO A 212 -0.20 -0.38 -0.30
C PRO A 212 1.23 0.14 -0.35
N GLU A 213 2.20 -0.71 0.00
CA GLU A 213 3.61 -0.36 -0.06
C GLU A 213 4.09 -0.12 -1.49
N GLU A 214 3.76 -1.00 -2.44
CA GLU A 214 4.14 -0.79 -3.84
C GLU A 214 3.52 0.48 -4.45
N LEU A 215 2.29 0.80 -4.07
CA LEU A 215 1.62 2.02 -4.49
C LEU A 215 2.36 3.26 -3.96
N LEU A 216 2.76 3.27 -2.68
CA LEU A 216 3.52 4.37 -2.09
C LEU A 216 4.96 4.44 -2.61
N PHE A 217 5.73 3.37 -2.49
CA PHE A 217 7.16 3.39 -2.78
C PHE A 217 7.47 3.39 -4.27
N ARG A 218 6.70 2.68 -5.11
CA ARG A 218 7.00 2.56 -6.56
C ARG A 218 6.12 3.52 -7.33
N GLY A 219 4.81 3.48 -7.07
CA GLY A 219 3.83 4.35 -7.70
C GLY A 219 4.08 5.84 -7.42
N VAL A 220 4.42 6.22 -6.19
CA VAL A 220 4.63 7.61 -5.78
C VAL A 220 6.11 7.98 -5.63
N ILE A 221 6.85 7.38 -4.70
CA ILE A 221 8.23 7.81 -4.36
C ILE A 221 9.19 7.61 -5.53
N GLN A 222 9.37 6.38 -6.01
CA GLN A 222 10.27 6.05 -7.11
C GLN A 222 9.86 6.78 -8.39
N ASN A 223 8.58 6.82 -8.72
CA ASN A 223 8.05 7.53 -9.89
C ASN A 223 8.39 9.04 -9.87
N GLN A 224 8.22 9.69 -8.72
CA GLN A 224 8.58 11.08 -8.57
C GLN A 224 10.09 11.31 -8.64
N LEU A 225 10.89 10.44 -8.00
CA LEU A 225 12.35 10.46 -8.08
C LEU A 225 12.85 10.30 -9.52
N GLN A 226 12.29 9.36 -10.30
CA GLN A 226 12.68 9.15 -11.70
C GLN A 226 12.52 10.42 -12.53
N SER A 227 11.40 11.12 -12.35
CA SER A 227 11.15 12.38 -13.04
C SER A 227 11.96 13.55 -12.49
N ARG A 228 12.28 13.58 -11.19
CA ARG A 228 13.07 14.68 -10.60
C ARG A 228 14.55 14.57 -10.94
N LEU A 229 15.10 13.35 -10.92
CA LEU A 229 16.51 13.06 -11.11
C LEU A 229 16.88 12.80 -12.58
N GLN A 230 15.90 12.49 -13.43
CA GLN A 230 16.11 12.08 -14.83
C GLN A 230 17.05 10.86 -14.96
N ASN A 231 17.17 10.06 -13.90
CA ASN A 231 17.98 8.85 -13.85
C ASN A 231 17.18 7.75 -13.14
N LYS A 232 16.70 6.80 -13.94
CA LYS A 232 15.84 5.70 -13.48
C LYS A 232 16.53 4.75 -12.50
N TRP A 233 17.84 4.54 -12.66
CA TRP A 233 18.63 3.62 -11.84
C TRP A 233 18.97 4.25 -10.48
N LEU A 234 19.33 5.53 -10.48
CA LEU A 234 19.55 6.27 -9.24
C LEU A 234 18.24 6.40 -8.45
N ALA A 235 17.13 6.69 -9.11
CA ALA A 235 15.81 6.73 -8.47
C ALA A 235 15.38 5.38 -7.91
N LEU A 236 15.66 4.27 -8.62
CA LEU A 236 15.46 2.91 -8.11
C LEU A 236 16.27 2.70 -6.83
N LEU A 237 17.57 2.95 -6.86
CA LEU A 237 18.45 2.78 -5.71
C LEU A 237 17.97 3.59 -4.49
N ILE A 238 17.67 4.88 -4.69
CA ILE A 238 17.20 5.75 -3.60
C ILE A 238 15.85 5.26 -3.06
N ALA A 239 14.89 4.91 -3.92
CA ALA A 239 13.60 4.41 -3.47
C ALA A 239 13.71 3.09 -2.69
N SER A 240 14.61 2.19 -3.09
CA SER A 240 14.88 0.94 -2.37
C SER A 240 15.55 1.18 -1.02
N VAL A 241 16.44 2.18 -0.90
CA VAL A 241 17.01 2.58 0.39
C VAL A 241 15.94 3.21 1.30
N ILE A 242 15.10 4.10 0.76
CA ILE A 242 13.97 4.68 1.51
C ILE A 242 13.01 3.57 1.98
N PHE A 243 12.72 2.59 1.12
CA PHE A 243 11.92 1.42 1.48
C PHE A 243 12.55 0.64 2.63
N GLY A 244 13.85 0.36 2.58
CA GLY A 244 14.55 -0.30 3.70
C GLY A 244 14.49 0.50 4.99
N LEU A 245 14.79 1.81 4.92
CA LEU A 245 14.76 2.70 6.08
C LEU A 245 13.37 2.82 6.72
N ALA A 246 12.30 2.69 5.92
CA ALA A 246 10.95 2.67 6.43
C ALA A 246 10.68 1.49 7.37
N HIS A 247 11.48 0.42 7.30
CA HIS A 247 11.34 -0.78 8.13
C HIS A 247 12.37 -0.84 9.27
N LEU A 248 13.04 0.27 9.58
CA LEU A 248 14.11 0.32 10.60
C LEU A 248 13.60 -0.10 12.00
N ASN A 249 12.33 0.12 12.30
CA ASN A 249 11.66 -0.23 13.55
C ASN A 249 11.12 -1.67 13.59
N ASN A 250 11.28 -2.45 12.52
CA ASN A 250 10.75 -3.82 12.48
C ASN A 250 11.61 -4.77 13.32
N GLY A 251 10.96 -5.44 14.27
CA GLY A 251 11.59 -6.45 15.10
C GLY A 251 11.82 -7.76 14.33
N THR A 252 13.01 -8.31 14.46
CA THR A 252 13.39 -9.66 13.99
C THR A 252 14.19 -10.33 15.09
N ALA A 253 13.92 -11.61 15.35
CA ALA A 253 14.63 -12.36 16.38
C ALA A 253 16.15 -12.30 16.15
N GLY A 254 16.92 -11.96 17.20
CA GLY A 254 18.38 -11.85 17.11
C GLY A 254 18.91 -10.50 16.60
N TYR A 255 18.04 -9.56 16.21
CA TYR A 255 18.43 -8.22 15.77
C TYR A 255 17.75 -7.13 16.61
N PRO A 256 18.51 -6.23 17.27
CA PRO A 256 17.93 -5.14 18.05
C PRO A 256 17.30 -4.09 17.13
N VAL A 257 16.31 -3.37 17.66
CA VAL A 257 15.79 -2.14 17.05
C VAL A 257 16.66 -0.96 17.51
N PRO A 258 17.17 -0.08 16.62
CA PRO A 258 16.94 -0.02 15.16
C PRO A 258 17.59 -1.18 14.38
N ASN A 259 16.79 -1.84 13.55
CA ASN A 259 17.15 -3.09 12.87
C ASN A 259 17.74 -2.83 11.48
N TRP A 260 19.03 -2.52 11.44
CA TRP A 260 19.77 -2.26 10.20
C TRP A 260 19.87 -3.46 9.27
N MET A 261 19.75 -4.69 9.79
CA MET A 261 19.70 -5.88 8.95
C MET A 261 18.37 -5.95 8.19
N TYR A 262 17.26 -5.61 8.84
CA TYR A 262 15.97 -5.47 8.17
C TYR A 262 16.04 -4.39 7.08
N VAL A 263 16.67 -3.25 7.36
CA VAL A 263 16.89 -2.20 6.34
C VAL A 263 17.60 -2.77 5.12
N LEU A 264 18.70 -3.50 5.31
CA LEU A 264 19.45 -4.12 4.21
C LEU A 264 18.57 -5.10 3.42
N MET A 265 17.88 -6.01 4.11
CA MET A 265 17.04 -7.04 3.49
C MET A 265 15.85 -6.44 2.73
N ALA A 266 15.14 -5.51 3.35
CA ALA A 266 14.06 -4.77 2.72
C ALA A 266 14.56 -3.94 1.54
N SER A 267 15.74 -3.30 1.61
CA SER A 267 16.33 -2.61 0.47
C SER A 267 16.64 -3.54 -0.70
N LEU A 268 17.18 -4.73 -0.45
CA LEU A 268 17.43 -5.74 -1.49
C LEU A 268 16.11 -6.21 -2.13
N ALA A 269 15.09 -6.48 -1.33
CA ALA A 269 13.75 -6.81 -1.83
C ALA A 269 13.20 -5.65 -2.66
N GLY A 270 13.38 -4.43 -2.15
CA GLY A 270 12.91 -3.22 -2.78
C GLY A 270 13.57 -2.91 -4.12
N LEU A 271 14.80 -3.37 -4.36
CA LEU A 271 15.45 -3.32 -5.67
C LEU A 271 14.73 -4.23 -6.67
N ALA A 272 14.38 -5.46 -6.26
CA ALA A 272 13.67 -6.41 -7.12
C ALA A 272 12.24 -5.92 -7.46
N TYR A 273 11.52 -5.38 -6.47
CA TYR A 273 10.18 -4.83 -6.67
C TYR A 273 10.23 -3.60 -7.60
N GLY A 274 11.08 -2.62 -7.24
CA GLY A 274 11.24 -1.40 -8.04
C GLY A 274 11.75 -1.66 -9.45
N TRP A 275 12.58 -2.68 -9.67
CA TRP A 275 13.00 -3.11 -11.00
C TRP A 275 11.85 -3.74 -11.80
N THR A 276 11.03 -4.58 -11.16
CA THR A 276 9.84 -5.17 -11.78
C THR A 276 8.86 -4.09 -12.21
N TRP A 277 8.59 -3.10 -11.35
CA TRP A 277 7.80 -1.93 -11.71
C TRP A 277 8.43 -1.16 -12.87
N HIS A 278 9.75 -0.93 -12.85
CA HIS A 278 10.48 -0.24 -13.92
C HIS A 278 10.35 -0.95 -15.28
N LYS A 279 10.34 -2.28 -15.30
CA LYS A 279 10.26 -3.09 -16.52
C LYS A 279 8.84 -3.27 -17.06
N THR A 280 7.86 -3.29 -16.18
CA THR A 280 6.44 -3.54 -16.55
C THR A 280 5.63 -2.26 -16.66
N GLY A 281 6.05 -1.21 -15.94
CA GLY A 281 5.26 -0.01 -15.71
C GLY A 281 3.99 -0.27 -14.91
N LYS A 282 3.96 -1.31 -14.05
CA LYS A 282 2.75 -1.76 -13.33
C LYS A 282 3.02 -2.07 -11.86
N ILE A 283 2.40 -1.31 -10.95
CA ILE A 283 2.52 -1.59 -9.51
C ILE A 283 1.91 -2.94 -9.12
N THR A 284 0.90 -3.41 -9.84
CA THR A 284 0.28 -4.72 -9.59
C THR A 284 1.27 -5.86 -9.84
N ALA A 285 2.13 -5.76 -10.86
CA ALA A 285 3.20 -6.73 -11.09
C ALA A 285 4.26 -6.69 -9.98
N SER A 286 4.63 -5.49 -9.55
CA SER A 286 5.54 -5.29 -8.39
C SER A 286 4.97 -5.91 -7.12
N ALA A 287 3.67 -5.69 -6.86
CA ALA A 287 2.97 -6.19 -5.68
C ALA A 287 2.84 -7.72 -5.70
N VAL A 288 2.74 -8.34 -6.88
CA VAL A 288 2.80 -9.81 -7.00
C VAL A 288 4.16 -10.34 -6.56
N VAL A 289 5.27 -9.72 -7.00
CA VAL A 289 6.61 -10.13 -6.57
C VAL A 289 6.73 -9.99 -5.05
N HIS A 290 6.35 -8.83 -4.52
CA HIS A 290 6.42 -8.54 -3.09
C HIS A 290 5.56 -9.50 -2.26
N ALA A 291 4.27 -9.65 -2.57
CA ALA A 291 3.38 -10.57 -1.85
C ALA A 291 3.90 -12.01 -1.88
N THR A 292 4.47 -12.43 -3.01
CA THR A 292 5.04 -13.78 -3.15
C THR A 292 6.30 -13.95 -2.33
N VAL A 293 7.19 -12.95 -2.25
CA VAL A 293 8.36 -12.99 -1.35
C VAL A 293 7.91 -13.11 0.10
N ASN A 294 6.95 -12.28 0.55
CA ASN A 294 6.47 -12.33 1.94
C ASN A 294 5.77 -13.67 2.24
N PHE A 295 4.98 -14.18 1.29
CA PHE A 295 4.31 -15.47 1.42
C PHE A 295 5.30 -16.64 1.53
N LEU A 296 6.31 -16.69 0.65
CA LEU A 296 7.33 -17.73 0.69
C LEU A 296 8.20 -17.63 1.95
N TRP A 297 8.52 -16.41 2.39
CA TRP A 297 9.18 -16.19 3.68
C TRP A 297 8.32 -16.75 4.81
N GLY A 298 7.08 -16.27 4.98
CA GLY A 298 6.21 -16.70 6.08
C GLY A 298 5.91 -18.20 6.11
N ILE A 299 6.06 -18.91 4.98
CA ILE A 299 5.89 -20.36 4.90
C ILE A 299 7.18 -21.13 5.22
N PHE A 300 8.30 -20.77 4.59
CA PHE A 300 9.50 -21.61 4.59
C PHE A 300 10.60 -21.09 5.53
N LEU A 301 10.49 -19.85 5.99
CA LEU A 301 11.52 -19.12 6.70
C LEU A 301 10.94 -18.48 7.97
N GLY A 302 11.72 -18.48 9.05
CA GLY A 302 11.49 -17.71 10.26
C GLY A 302 12.54 -16.60 10.41
N GLY A 303 12.21 -15.57 11.19
CA GLY A 303 12.97 -14.33 11.30
C GLY A 303 12.10 -13.13 10.99
#